data_AF-A0A2G6YDZ7-F1
#
_entry.id   AF-A0A2G6YDZ7-F1
#
_cell.length_a   1.000
_cell.length_b   1.000
_cell.length_c   1.000
_cell.angle_alpha   90.00
_cell.angle_beta   90.00
_cell.angle_gamma   90.00
#
_symmetry.space_group_name_H-M   'P 1'
#
loop_
_entity.id
_entity.type
_entity.pdbx_description
1 polymer ?
#
loop_
_entity_poly.entity_id
_entity_poly.type
_entity_poly.pdbx_seq_one_letter_code
_entity_poly.pdbx_strand_id
1 'polypeptide(L)'
;MSDNHHEEAHTGPIKTPKQLLIAGFFSFVVPIFAIIGLVLYVTSSNKPAAGAANPEKALAERIQKVGMVEVRDANRPLRAGEEVFKGQCAACHATGAAGAPKLADAAAWGPRIKTGFEALVQSALKGKGAMAPQGGGDFNDTEIARAVVFMANAGGAKFAEPAAPGAAAPEAGASAAQ
;
A
#
# COMPACT_ATOMS: atom_id res chain seq x y z
N MET A 1 57.45 63.62 19.01
CA MET A 1 56.47 64.29 19.87
C MET A 1 55.75 65.32 19.05
N SER A 2 54.43 65.47 19.02
CA SER A 2 53.29 64.65 19.41
C SER A 2 52.07 65.51 19.06
N ASP A 3 51.03 64.85 18.58
CA ASP A 3 49.63 65.28 18.63
C ASP A 3 49.15 66.43 17.73
N ASN A 4 48.74 66.05 16.51
CA ASN A 4 47.65 66.72 15.80
C ASN A 4 46.31 66.26 16.38
N HIS A 5 45.82 66.91 17.44
CA HIS A 5 44.43 66.73 17.88
C HIS A 5 43.51 67.59 17.00
N HIS A 6 42.83 66.94 16.06
CA HIS A 6 41.64 67.50 15.42
C HIS A 6 40.50 67.50 16.45
N GLU A 7 40.24 68.65 17.09
CA GLU A 7 38.99 68.86 17.80
C GLU A 7 37.88 69.16 16.79
N GLU A 8 37.25 68.11 16.26
CA GLU A 8 35.94 68.23 15.63
C GLU A 8 34.94 68.68 16.69
N ALA A 9 34.39 69.88 16.50
CA ALA A 9 33.32 70.40 17.33
C ALA A 9 32.20 69.36 17.46
N HIS A 10 31.99 68.84 18.68
CA HIS A 10 30.96 67.85 19.01
C HIS A 10 29.52 68.37 18.94
N THR A 11 29.22 69.32 18.06
CA THR A 11 27.85 69.76 17.80
C THR A 11 27.20 68.78 16.83
N GLY A 12 26.56 67.74 17.35
CA GLY A 12 25.78 66.81 16.55
C GLY A 12 24.65 67.50 15.76
N PRO A 13 23.97 66.79 14.83
CA PRO A 13 22.92 67.34 13.96
C PRO A 13 21.70 67.95 14.68
N ILE A 14 21.60 67.77 16.00
CA ILE A 14 20.46 68.17 16.83
C ILE A 14 20.77 69.52 17.48
N LYS A 15 20.17 70.60 16.98
CA LYS A 15 20.43 71.98 17.45
C LYS A 15 19.34 72.52 18.38
N THR A 16 18.21 71.82 18.50
CA THR A 16 17.08 72.24 19.34
C THR A 16 16.49 71.08 20.14
N PRO A 17 15.92 71.32 21.34
CA PRO A 17 15.26 70.28 22.12
C PRO A 17 14.11 69.59 21.36
N LYS A 18 13.41 70.33 20.49
CA LYS A 18 12.35 69.78 19.63
C LYS A 18 12.91 68.79 18.60
N GLN A 19 14.07 69.07 18.01
CA GLN A 19 14.75 68.13 17.10
C GLN A 19 15.21 66.86 17.82
N LEU A 20 15.61 66.95 19.09
CA LEU A 20 15.99 65.78 19.90
C LEU A 20 14.78 64.85 20.12
N LEU A 21 13.62 65.41 20.48
CA LEU A 21 12.39 64.63 20.67
C LEU A 21 11.92 63.96 19.37
N ILE A 22 12.01 64.67 18.24
CA ILE A 22 11.66 64.13 16.92
C ILE A 22 12.63 63.02 16.50
N ALA A 23 13.95 63.25 16.63
CA ALA A 23 14.96 62.27 16.28
C ALA A 23 14.86 61.01 17.14
N GLY A 24 14.62 61.15 18.45
CA GLY A 24 14.37 60.03 19.34
C GLY A 24 13.13 59.23 18.92
N PHE A 25 12.00 59.90 18.72
CA PHE A 25 10.76 59.24 18.29
C PHE A 25 10.94 58.43 17.00
N PHE A 26 11.51 59.03 15.94
CA PHE A 26 11.73 58.32 14.67
C PHE A 26 12.80 57.23 14.78
N SER A 27 13.80 57.36 15.65
CA SER A 27 14.82 56.33 15.88
C SER A 27 14.25 55.04 16.47
N PHE A 28 13.10 55.07 17.16
CA PHE A 28 12.41 53.86 17.63
C PHE A 28 11.32 53.42 16.66
N VAL A 29 10.55 54.36 16.12
CA VAL A 29 9.41 54.06 15.26
C VAL A 29 9.84 53.47 13.92
N VAL A 30 10.86 54.04 13.26
CA VAL A 30 11.29 53.56 11.92
C VAL A 30 11.80 52.12 11.96
N PRO A 31 12.69 51.71 12.91
CA PRO A 31 13.09 50.32 13.00
C PRO A 31 11.94 49.36 13.34
N ILE A 32 11.00 49.76 14.21
CA ILE A 32 9.84 48.93 14.56
C ILE A 32 8.99 48.65 13.32
N PHE A 33 8.62 49.68 12.55
CA PHE A 33 7.83 49.50 11.34
C PHE A 33 8.60 48.77 10.24
N ALA A 34 9.93 48.98 10.14
CA ALA A 34 10.77 48.22 9.21
C ALA A 34 10.81 46.72 9.56
N ILE A 35 10.94 46.37 10.84
CA ILE A 35 10.91 44.97 11.30
C ILE A 35 9.52 44.36 11.08
N ILE A 36 8.45 45.07 11.43
CA ILE A 36 7.08 44.59 11.19
C ILE A 36 6.84 44.38 9.69
N GLY A 37 7.24 45.33 8.84
CA GLY A 37 7.16 45.21 7.39
C GLY A 37 7.97 44.05 6.85
N LEU A 38 9.18 43.81 7.36
CA LEU A 38 10.01 42.67 6.99
C LEU A 38 9.39 41.35 7.43
N VAL A 39 8.85 41.27 8.65
CA VAL A 39 8.16 40.08 9.14
C VAL A 39 6.96 39.78 8.26
N LEU A 40 6.08 40.77 8.01
CA LEU A 40 4.92 40.60 7.12
C LEU A 40 5.34 40.21 5.70
N TYR A 41 6.39 40.81 5.16
CA TYR A 41 6.93 40.43 3.86
C TYR A 41 7.41 38.97 3.83
N VAL A 42 8.18 38.56 4.85
CA VAL A 42 8.73 37.19 4.96
C VAL A 42 7.67 36.14 5.31
N THR A 43 6.61 36.50 6.03
CA THR A 43 5.55 35.57 6.46
C THR A 43 4.33 35.57 5.55
N SER A 44 4.14 36.58 4.68
CA SER A 44 3.03 36.64 3.70
C SER A 44 3.15 35.60 2.58
N SER A 45 4.34 35.05 2.34
CA SER A 45 4.47 33.87 1.50
C SER A 45 3.99 32.66 2.30
N ASN A 46 2.88 32.05 1.88
CA ASN A 46 2.38 30.78 2.42
C ASN A 46 3.56 29.82 2.62
N LYS A 47 3.98 29.59 3.87
CA LYS A 47 4.95 28.55 4.23
C LYS A 47 4.15 27.30 4.54
N PRO A 48 4.04 26.32 3.63
CA PRO A 48 3.53 25.02 4.01
C PRO A 48 4.55 24.42 4.99
N ALA A 49 4.08 23.69 5.99
CA ALA A 49 4.96 22.89 6.82
C ALA A 49 5.88 22.02 5.92
N ALA A 50 7.14 21.86 6.32
CA ALA A 50 8.08 21.03 5.59
C ALA A 50 7.49 19.63 5.38
N GLY A 51 7.24 19.27 4.11
CA GLY A 51 6.64 17.98 3.71
C GLY A 51 5.18 18.02 3.24
N ALA A 52 4.47 19.14 3.32
CA ALA A 52 3.08 19.23 2.84
C ALA A 52 2.95 20.23 1.67
N ALA A 53 3.44 19.83 0.49
CA ALA A 53 3.29 20.64 -0.72
C ALA A 53 1.81 20.89 -1.10
N ASN A 54 0.88 20.03 -0.67
CA ASN A 54 -0.57 20.19 -0.85
C ASN A 54 -1.34 19.39 0.20
N PRO A 55 -1.84 19.98 1.30
CA PRO A 55 -2.61 19.26 2.32
C PRO A 55 -3.88 18.63 1.74
N GLU A 56 -4.50 19.29 0.75
CA GLU A 56 -5.66 18.78 0.01
C GLU A 56 -5.36 17.46 -0.71
N LYS A 57 -4.19 17.38 -1.38
CA LYS A 57 -3.73 16.18 -2.09
C LYS A 57 -3.34 15.07 -1.11
N ALA A 58 -2.69 15.43 0.00
CA ALA A 58 -2.36 14.49 1.06
C ALA A 58 -3.62 13.93 1.76
N LEU A 59 -4.69 14.74 1.88
CA LEU A 59 -6.00 14.25 2.33
C LEU A 59 -6.63 13.33 1.27
N ALA A 60 -6.63 13.74 0.00
CA ALA A 60 -7.20 12.97 -1.08
C ALA A 60 -6.51 11.60 -1.25
N GLU A 61 -5.18 11.53 -1.12
CA GLU A 61 -4.41 10.29 -1.14
C GLU A 61 -4.74 9.38 0.06
N ARG A 62 -5.06 9.95 1.23
CA ARG A 62 -5.49 9.18 2.41
C ARG A 62 -6.96 8.72 2.36
N ILE A 63 -7.78 9.36 1.53
CA ILE A 63 -9.20 9.01 1.32
C ILE A 63 -9.36 8.09 0.09
N GLN A 64 -8.29 7.82 -0.66
CA GLN A 64 -8.31 6.80 -1.73
C GLN A 64 -8.82 5.47 -1.17
N LYS A 65 -9.81 4.87 -1.84
CA LYS A 65 -10.31 3.54 -1.50
C LYS A 65 -9.15 2.55 -1.57
N VAL A 66 -8.76 2.00 -0.42
CA VAL A 66 -7.72 0.95 -0.29
C VAL A 66 -8.12 -0.42 -0.86
N GLY A 67 -9.17 -0.46 -1.67
CA GLY A 67 -9.66 -1.67 -2.31
C GLY A 67 -11.10 -1.48 -2.81
N MET A 68 -11.38 -2.07 -3.97
CA MET A 68 -12.75 -2.30 -4.41
C MET A 68 -13.14 -3.68 -3.90
N VAL A 69 -14.14 -3.74 -3.02
CA VAL A 69 -14.74 -5.00 -2.60
C VAL A 69 -15.88 -5.30 -3.56
N GLU A 70 -15.67 -6.26 -4.45
CA GLU A 70 -16.73 -6.79 -5.30
C GLU A 70 -17.43 -7.95 -4.58
N VAL A 71 -18.70 -7.74 -4.22
CA VAL A 71 -19.54 -8.83 -3.71
C VAL A 71 -20.00 -9.63 -4.92
N ARG A 72 -19.39 -10.81 -5.13
CA ARG A 72 -19.82 -11.73 -6.18
C ARG A 72 -20.93 -12.64 -5.67
N ASP A 73 -21.81 -13.07 -6.57
CA ASP A 73 -22.86 -14.03 -6.25
C ASP A 73 -22.24 -15.34 -5.78
N ALA A 74 -22.49 -15.70 -4.52
CA ALA A 74 -22.01 -16.95 -3.92
C ALA A 74 -22.64 -18.19 -4.56
N ASN A 75 -23.78 -18.04 -5.25
CA ASN A 75 -24.52 -19.14 -5.87
C ASN A 75 -24.15 -19.40 -7.33
N ARG A 76 -23.16 -18.69 -7.89
CA ARG A 76 -22.69 -18.96 -9.25
C ARG A 76 -22.17 -20.41 -9.37
N PRO A 77 -22.38 -21.08 -10.52
CA PRO A 77 -21.79 -22.37 -10.77
C PRO A 77 -20.27 -22.35 -10.56
N LEU A 78 -19.77 -23.29 -9.77
CA LEU A 78 -18.34 -23.44 -9.50
C LEU A 78 -17.62 -23.93 -10.75
N ARG A 79 -16.57 -23.21 -11.17
CA ARG A 79 -15.72 -23.60 -12.30
C ARG A 79 -14.96 -24.89 -12.01
N ALA A 80 -14.61 -25.59 -13.08
CA ALA A 80 -13.77 -26.78 -13.00
C ALA A 80 -12.30 -26.39 -12.77
N GLY A 81 -11.52 -27.26 -12.14
CA GLY A 81 -10.12 -26.96 -11.79
C GLY A 81 -9.23 -26.55 -12.99
N GLU A 82 -9.49 -27.11 -14.17
CA GLU A 82 -8.77 -26.75 -15.41
C GLU A 82 -9.10 -25.31 -15.87
N GLU A 83 -10.35 -24.88 -15.75
CA GLU A 83 -10.76 -23.52 -16.13
C GLU A 83 -10.12 -22.48 -15.20
N VAL A 84 -10.08 -22.79 -13.91
CA VAL A 84 -9.40 -21.97 -12.90
C VAL A 84 -7.91 -21.90 -13.17
N PHE A 85 -7.30 -23.05 -13.50
CA PHE A 85 -5.88 -23.10 -13.89
C PHE A 85 -5.59 -22.18 -15.08
N LYS A 86 -6.39 -22.24 -16.14
CA LYS A 86 -6.23 -21.39 -17.33
C LYS A 86 -6.41 -19.91 -17.01
N GLY A 87 -7.40 -19.57 -16.17
CA GLY A 87 -7.72 -18.19 -15.84
C GLY A 87 -6.70 -17.52 -14.90
N GLN A 88 -6.08 -18.28 -13.99
CA GLN A 88 -5.30 -17.67 -12.90
C GLN A 88 -3.92 -18.28 -12.65
N CYS A 89 -3.74 -19.57 -12.89
CA CYS A 89 -2.54 -20.29 -12.47
C CYS A 89 -1.52 -20.47 -13.61
N ALA A 90 -2.01 -20.55 -14.85
CA ALA A 90 -1.22 -20.89 -16.03
C ALA A 90 -0.09 -19.90 -16.31
N ALA A 91 -0.27 -18.61 -15.99
CA ALA A 91 0.72 -17.57 -16.22
C ALA A 91 2.09 -17.90 -15.60
N CYS A 92 2.10 -18.58 -14.46
CA CYS A 92 3.34 -19.00 -13.80
C CYS A 92 3.57 -20.51 -13.93
N HIS A 93 2.53 -21.33 -13.76
CA HIS A 93 2.68 -22.78 -13.67
C HIS A 93 2.72 -23.50 -15.02
N ALA A 94 2.36 -22.86 -16.15
CA ALA A 94 2.51 -23.49 -17.47
C ALA A 94 3.98 -23.56 -17.89
N THR A 95 4.77 -22.53 -17.58
CA THR A 95 6.18 -22.42 -17.97
C THR A 95 7.16 -22.64 -16.83
N GLY A 96 6.69 -22.54 -15.58
CA GLY A 96 7.55 -22.55 -14.39
C GLY A 96 8.15 -21.18 -14.06
N ALA A 97 7.47 -20.09 -14.43
CA ALA A 97 7.95 -18.74 -14.20
C ALA A 97 8.21 -18.49 -12.70
N ALA A 98 9.25 -17.71 -12.40
CA ALA A 98 9.68 -17.41 -11.03
C ALA A 98 9.92 -18.65 -10.14
N GLY A 99 10.24 -19.80 -10.75
CA GLY A 99 10.45 -21.07 -10.01
C GLY A 99 9.16 -21.77 -9.60
N ALA A 100 8.03 -21.43 -10.21
CA ALA A 100 6.76 -22.12 -9.99
C ALA A 100 6.86 -23.60 -10.42
N PRO A 101 6.27 -24.55 -9.67
CA PRO A 101 6.23 -25.94 -10.10
C PRO A 101 5.40 -26.07 -11.38
N LYS A 102 6.06 -26.51 -12.46
CA LYS A 102 5.44 -26.63 -13.78
C LYS A 102 4.33 -27.68 -13.77
N LEU A 103 3.25 -27.44 -14.49
CA LEU A 103 2.19 -28.44 -14.68
C LEU A 103 2.78 -29.74 -15.24
N ALA A 104 2.35 -30.88 -14.70
CA ALA A 104 2.79 -32.21 -15.08
C ALA A 104 4.28 -32.56 -14.83
N ASP A 105 5.02 -31.72 -14.11
CA ASP A 105 6.38 -32.05 -13.68
C ASP A 105 6.37 -32.92 -12.41
N ALA A 106 6.37 -34.25 -12.61
CA ALA A 106 6.34 -35.21 -11.50
C ALA A 106 7.50 -35.04 -10.50
N ALA A 107 8.68 -34.55 -10.94
CA ALA A 107 9.82 -34.34 -10.06
C ALA A 107 9.60 -33.14 -9.14
N ALA A 108 9.06 -32.03 -9.68
CA ALA A 108 8.71 -30.86 -8.89
C ALA A 108 7.50 -31.10 -7.97
N TRP A 109 6.54 -31.92 -8.40
CA TRP A 109 5.30 -32.20 -7.66
C TRP A 109 5.44 -33.31 -6.61
N GLY A 110 6.31 -34.30 -6.81
CA GLY A 110 6.46 -35.43 -5.89
C GLY A 110 6.65 -35.03 -4.41
N PRO A 111 7.60 -34.15 -4.05
CA PRO A 111 7.77 -33.68 -2.68
C PRO A 111 6.58 -32.86 -2.15
N ARG A 112 5.87 -32.16 -3.04
CA ARG A 112 4.73 -31.31 -2.70
C ARG A 112 3.48 -32.13 -2.43
N ILE A 113 3.23 -33.16 -3.23
CA ILE A 113 2.11 -34.09 -3.03
C ILE A 113 2.22 -34.78 -1.65
N LYS A 114 3.45 -35.09 -1.20
CA LYS A 114 3.71 -35.66 0.13
C LYS A 114 3.30 -34.76 1.30
N THR A 115 3.16 -33.43 1.10
CA THR A 115 2.66 -32.55 2.17
C THR A 115 1.16 -32.69 2.40
N GLY A 116 0.45 -33.38 1.50
CA GLY A 116 -0.99 -33.54 1.54
C GLY A 116 -1.76 -32.42 0.86
N PHE A 117 -3.01 -32.71 0.52
CA PHE A 117 -3.91 -31.82 -0.23
C PHE A 117 -4.15 -30.49 0.51
N GLU A 118 -4.54 -30.55 1.79
CA GLU A 118 -4.85 -29.36 2.59
C GLU A 118 -3.67 -28.38 2.67
N ALA A 119 -2.44 -28.88 2.82
CA ALA A 119 -1.24 -28.04 2.87
C ALA A 119 -0.98 -27.32 1.54
N LEU A 120 -1.29 -27.97 0.41
CA LEU A 120 -1.16 -27.36 -0.91
C LEU A 120 -2.23 -26.28 -1.13
N VAL A 121 -3.48 -26.56 -0.77
CA VAL A 121 -4.57 -25.57 -0.83
C VAL A 121 -4.27 -24.37 0.05
N GLN A 122 -3.83 -24.58 1.29
CA GLN A 122 -3.46 -23.48 2.19
C GLN A 122 -2.29 -22.65 1.65
N SER A 123 -1.28 -23.30 1.04
CA SER A 123 -0.19 -22.59 0.36
C SER A 123 -0.72 -21.77 -0.83
N ALA A 124 -1.76 -22.24 -1.50
CA ALA A 124 -2.37 -21.53 -2.61
C ALA A 124 -3.20 -20.31 -2.17
N LEU A 125 -4.05 -20.51 -1.17
CA LEU A 125 -4.92 -19.45 -0.65
C LEU A 125 -4.11 -18.32 -0.01
N LYS A 126 -3.11 -18.66 0.80
CA LYS A 126 -2.29 -17.67 1.54
C LYS A 126 -1.09 -17.16 0.76
N GLY A 127 -0.75 -17.80 -0.35
CA GLY A 127 0.49 -17.54 -1.08
C GLY A 127 1.71 -18.16 -0.39
N LYS A 128 2.78 -18.36 -1.16
CA LYS A 128 4.04 -18.92 -0.66
C LYS A 128 5.21 -18.51 -1.55
N GLY A 129 6.22 -17.86 -0.96
CA GLY A 129 7.39 -17.38 -1.70
C GLY A 129 6.98 -16.35 -2.76
N ALA A 130 7.33 -16.61 -4.03
CA ALA A 130 6.96 -15.76 -5.16
C ALA A 130 5.49 -15.90 -5.62
N MET A 131 4.75 -16.86 -5.06
CA MET A 131 3.35 -17.10 -5.42
C MET A 131 2.43 -16.21 -4.58
N ALA A 132 1.68 -15.32 -5.24
CA ALA A 132 0.73 -14.41 -4.60
C ALA A 132 -0.46 -15.19 -3.96
N PRO A 133 -1.06 -14.66 -2.88
CA PRO A 133 -2.28 -15.21 -2.29
C PRO A 133 -3.40 -15.28 -3.32
N GLN A 134 -4.07 -16.43 -3.41
CA GLN A 134 -5.24 -16.62 -4.29
C GLN A 134 -6.57 -16.48 -3.54
N GLY A 135 -6.56 -16.48 -2.21
CA GLY A 135 -7.75 -16.26 -1.41
C GLY A 135 -8.29 -14.84 -1.59
N GLY A 136 -9.61 -14.72 -1.76
CA GLY A 136 -10.27 -13.44 -1.99
C GLY A 136 -10.05 -12.83 -3.40
N GLY A 137 -9.48 -13.61 -4.33
CA GLY A 137 -9.33 -13.22 -5.74
C GLY A 137 -10.57 -13.51 -6.59
N ASP A 138 -10.37 -13.66 -7.91
CA ASP A 138 -11.45 -13.89 -8.89
C ASP A 138 -12.18 -15.22 -8.75
N PHE A 139 -11.59 -16.15 -8.00
CA PHE A 139 -12.07 -17.51 -7.79
C PHE A 139 -12.27 -17.74 -6.30
N ASN A 140 -13.33 -18.46 -5.93
CA ASN A 140 -13.52 -18.83 -4.54
C ASN A 140 -12.57 -19.94 -4.10
N ASP A 141 -12.46 -20.15 -2.80
CA ASP A 141 -11.50 -21.10 -2.23
C ASP A 141 -11.72 -22.55 -2.73
N THR A 142 -12.96 -22.94 -3.00
CA THR A 142 -13.27 -24.26 -3.58
C THR A 142 -12.78 -24.38 -5.01
N GLU A 143 -13.00 -23.35 -5.85
CA GLU A 143 -12.48 -23.29 -7.22
C GLU A 143 -10.94 -23.35 -7.23
N ILE A 144 -10.28 -22.63 -6.32
CA ILE A 144 -8.82 -22.73 -6.14
C ILE A 144 -8.40 -24.13 -5.72
N ALA A 145 -9.13 -24.76 -4.80
CA ALA A 145 -8.84 -26.13 -4.37
C ALA A 145 -8.98 -27.14 -5.52
N ARG A 146 -9.97 -26.97 -6.41
CA ARG A 146 -10.11 -27.77 -7.64
C ARG A 146 -8.93 -27.57 -8.59
N ALA A 147 -8.44 -26.35 -8.73
CA ALA A 147 -7.25 -26.07 -9.54
C ALA A 147 -6.01 -26.77 -8.97
N VAL A 148 -5.85 -26.79 -7.64
CA VAL A 148 -4.78 -27.52 -6.96
C VAL A 148 -4.89 -29.03 -7.22
N VAL A 149 -6.10 -29.60 -7.18
CA VAL A 149 -6.33 -31.01 -7.56
C VAL A 149 -5.91 -31.26 -9.00
N PHE A 150 -6.35 -30.43 -9.95
CA PHE A 150 -5.98 -30.56 -11.37
C PHE A 150 -4.45 -30.57 -11.56
N MET A 151 -3.76 -29.61 -10.95
CA MET A 151 -2.30 -29.48 -11.07
C MET A 151 -1.55 -30.63 -10.39
N ALA A 152 -1.96 -30.99 -9.17
CA ALA A 152 -1.33 -32.08 -8.42
C ALA A 152 -1.56 -33.43 -9.09
N ASN A 153 -2.77 -33.70 -9.61
CA ASN A 153 -3.07 -34.93 -10.32
C ASN A 153 -2.30 -35.03 -11.64
N ALA A 154 -2.14 -33.92 -12.37
CA ALA A 154 -1.24 -33.87 -13.52
C ALA A 154 0.22 -34.19 -13.12
N GLY A 155 0.64 -33.79 -11.92
CA GLY A 155 1.96 -34.12 -11.34
C GLY A 155 2.07 -35.51 -10.70
N GLY A 156 1.04 -36.36 -10.78
CA GLY A 156 1.06 -37.74 -10.28
C GLY A 156 0.28 -38.00 -8.99
N ALA A 157 -0.47 -37.02 -8.47
CA ALA A 157 -1.41 -37.25 -7.36
C ALA A 157 -2.70 -37.95 -7.82
N LYS A 158 -3.51 -38.34 -6.84
CA LYS A 158 -4.87 -38.89 -7.03
C LYS A 158 -5.84 -38.26 -6.02
N PHE A 159 -5.82 -36.94 -5.93
CA PHE A 159 -6.73 -36.21 -5.06
C PHE A 159 -8.12 -36.16 -5.67
N ALA A 160 -9.13 -36.32 -4.82
CA ALA A 160 -10.53 -36.15 -5.20
C ALA A 160 -10.84 -34.67 -5.35
N GLU A 161 -11.64 -34.33 -6.37
CA GLU A 161 -12.09 -32.96 -6.56
C GLU A 161 -13.06 -32.54 -5.45
N PRO A 162 -12.85 -31.40 -4.77
CA PRO A 162 -13.73 -30.96 -3.71
C PRO A 162 -15.11 -30.55 -4.25
N ALA A 163 -16.15 -31.08 -3.60
CA ALA A 163 -17.53 -30.74 -3.87
C ALA A 163 -17.84 -29.28 -3.48
N ALA A 164 -18.92 -28.74 -4.04
CA ALA A 164 -19.41 -27.42 -3.64
C ALA A 164 -19.77 -27.43 -2.14
N PRO A 165 -19.43 -26.40 -1.35
CA PRO A 165 -19.94 -26.26 0.00
C PRO A 165 -21.47 -26.26 -0.04
N GLY A 166 -22.10 -27.29 0.54
CA GLY A 166 -23.57 -27.46 0.53
C GLY A 166 -24.10 -28.48 -0.48
N ALA A 167 -23.27 -29.10 -1.31
CA ALA A 167 -23.64 -30.34 -1.99
C ALA A 167 -23.64 -31.46 -0.94
N ALA A 168 -24.83 -31.81 -0.45
CA ALA A 168 -25.03 -32.94 0.44
C ALA A 168 -24.27 -34.17 -0.10
N ALA A 169 -23.48 -34.80 0.77
CA ALA A 169 -22.93 -36.12 0.50
C ALA A 169 -24.09 -37.05 0.09
N PRO A 170 -23.92 -37.94 -0.91
CA PRO A 170 -24.91 -38.96 -1.15
C PRO A 170 -24.96 -39.83 0.11
N GLU A 171 -26.11 -39.81 0.79
CA GLU A 171 -26.40 -40.71 1.91
C GLU A 171 -26.24 -42.15 1.41
N ALA A 172 -25.08 -42.74 1.69
CA ALA A 172 -24.87 -44.16 1.59
C ALA A 172 -25.53 -44.82 2.80
N GLY A 173 -26.79 -45.21 2.61
CA GLY A 173 -27.38 -46.42 3.17
C GLY A 173 -27.65 -46.46 4.67
N ALA A 174 -28.91 -46.25 5.04
CA ALA A 174 -29.53 -46.98 6.15
C ALA A 174 -31.03 -47.17 5.86
N SER A 175 -31.33 -48.09 4.95
CA SER A 175 -32.61 -48.78 4.94
C SER A 175 -32.42 -50.15 5.58
N ALA A 176 -33.39 -50.52 6.42
CA ALA A 176 -33.71 -51.82 6.99
C ALA A 176 -33.08 -52.19 8.35
N ALA A 177 -33.88 -52.06 9.40
CA ALA A 177 -34.35 -53.23 10.15
C ALA A 177 -35.76 -52.96 10.70
N GLN A 178 -36.65 -53.91 10.42
CA GLN A 178 -38.02 -54.06 10.94
C GLN A 178 -38.02 -54.32 12.45
#